data_AF-A0A363TKV5-F1
#
_entry.id   AF-A0A363TKV5-F1
#
_cell.length_a   1.000
_cell.length_b   1.000
_cell.length_c   1.000
_cell.angle_alpha   90.00
_cell.angle_beta   90.00
_cell.angle_gamma   90.00
#
_symmetry.space_group_name_H-M   'P 1'
#
loop_
_entity.id
_entity.type
_entity.pdbx_description
1 polymer ?
#
loop_
_entity_poly.entity_id
_entity_poly.type
_entity_poly.pdbx_seq_one_letter_code
_entity_poly.pdbx_strand_id
1 'polypeptide(L)' 'MDPIPTWEEIRRGDTTDIYFRRTMEVLRKAGRDRVPVTAEAFVKRFPGGYEYGILSGMDDMLSLFSGRGVDIRAM' A
#
# COMPACT_ATOMS: atom_id res chain seq x y z
N MET A 1 26.03 0.25 1.90
CA MET A 1 24.60 0.55 1.69
C MET A 1 23.87 -0.18 2.80
N ASP A 2 23.09 0.52 3.60
CA ASP A 2 22.26 -0.13 4.63
C ASP A 2 21.14 -0.90 3.90
N PRO A 3 20.98 -2.22 4.09
CA PRO A 3 19.92 -2.97 3.45
C PRO A 3 18.53 -2.66 4.04
N ILE A 4 18.47 -1.95 5.17
CA ILE A 4 17.21 -1.63 5.85
C ILE A 4 16.74 -0.25 5.39
N PRO A 5 15.54 -0.12 4.80
CA PRO A 5 15.01 1.17 4.42
C PRO A 5 14.64 1.98 5.65
N THR A 6 14.94 3.27 5.60
CA THR A 6 14.46 4.26 6.55
C THR A 6 12.96 4.49 6.41
N TRP A 7 12.34 5.04 7.46
CA TRP A 7 10.93 5.44 7.42
C TRP A 7 10.62 6.39 6.26
N GLU A 8 11.53 7.32 5.94
CA GLU A 8 11.32 8.28 4.86
C GLU A 8 11.36 7.62 3.48
N GLU A 9 12.25 6.63 3.27
CA GLU A 9 12.29 5.85 2.03
C GLU A 9 10.97 5.07 1.83
N ILE A 10 10.44 4.45 2.88
CA ILE A 10 9.12 3.79 2.85
C ILE A 10 8.03 4.83 2.57
N ARG A 11 8.02 5.96 3.28
CA ARG A 11 6.99 7.00 3.15
C ARG A 11 6.99 7.63 1.76
N ARG A 12 8.13 7.78 1.09
CA ARG A 12 8.22 8.26 -0.30
C ARG A 12 7.83 7.20 -1.33
N GLY A 13 7.75 5.94 -0.94
CA GLY A 13 7.46 4.81 -1.84
C GLY A 13 8.71 4.32 -2.57
N ASP A 14 9.91 4.58 -2.06
CA ASP A 14 11.17 4.11 -2.65
C ASP A 14 11.30 2.57 -2.56
N THR A 15 10.57 1.96 -1.63
CA THR A 15 10.52 0.50 -1.38
C THR A 15 9.38 -0.21 -2.14
N THR A 16 8.69 0.47 -3.05
CA THR A 16 7.61 -0.13 -3.85
C THR A 16 8.15 -1.02 -4.96
N ASP A 17 7.36 -2.02 -5.39
CA ASP A 17 7.66 -2.74 -6.61
C ASP A 17 7.68 -1.79 -7.82
N ILE A 18 8.70 -1.92 -8.67
CA ILE A 18 8.93 -1.00 -9.80
C ILE A 18 7.74 -0.88 -10.76
N TYR A 19 6.90 -1.93 -10.84
CA TYR A 19 5.72 -1.90 -11.70
C TYR A 19 4.71 -0.82 -11.27
N PHE A 20 4.61 -0.46 -9.98
CA PHE A 20 3.73 0.65 -9.57
C PHE A 20 4.19 1.98 -10.14
N ARG A 21 5.50 2.25 -10.16
CA ARG A 21 6.05 3.48 -10.75
C ARG A 21 5.80 3.52 -12.27
N ARG A 22 6.04 2.40 -12.96
CA ARG A 22 5.78 2.27 -14.40
C ARG A 22 4.29 2.41 -14.73
N THR A 23 3.42 1.79 -13.94
CA THR A 23 1.96 1.92 -14.10
C THR A 23 1.51 3.35 -13.89
N MET A 24 2.04 4.08 -12.90
CA MET A 24 1.72 5.49 -12.71
C MET A 24 2.16 6.37 -13.88
N GLU A 25 3.29 6.09 -14.52
CA GLU A 25 3.69 6.78 -15.76
C GLU A 25 2.70 6.54 -16.90
N VAL A 26 2.23 5.30 -17.07
CA VAL A 26 1.21 4.95 -18.07
C VAL A 26 -0.12 5.66 -17.77
N LEU A 27 -0.58 5.63 -16.52
CA LEU A 27 -1.83 6.27 -16.09
C LEU A 27 -1.80 7.79 -16.31
N ARG A 28 -0.68 8.45 -15.99
CA ARG A 28 -0.50 9.90 -16.24
C ARG A 28 -0.56 10.22 -17.74
N LYS A 29 0.14 9.44 -18.57
CA LYS A 29 0.10 9.61 -20.04
C LYS A 29 -1.29 9.37 -20.62
N ALA A 30 -2.07 8.49 -20.01
CA ALA A 30 -3.46 8.22 -20.39
C ALA A 30 -4.47 9.23 -19.80
N GLY A 31 -4.04 10.17 -18.94
CA GLY A 31 -4.95 11.09 -18.24
C GLY A 31 -5.89 10.40 -17.24
N ARG A 32 -5.48 9.27 -16.66
CA ARG A 32 -6.28 8.42 -15.78
C ARG A 32 -5.76 8.36 -14.34
N ASP A 33 -4.70 9.09 -14.00
CA ASP A 33 -4.05 9.08 -12.69
C ASP A 33 -4.89 9.73 -11.55
N ARG A 34 -6.04 10.33 -11.89
CA ARG A 34 -6.98 10.94 -10.93
C ARG A 34 -8.36 10.30 -10.92
N VAL A 35 -8.54 9.17 -11.59
CA VAL A 35 -9.82 8.44 -11.55
C VAL A 35 -10.03 7.91 -10.13
N PRO A 36 -11.14 8.24 -9.44
CA PRO A 36 -11.41 7.72 -8.11
C PRO A 36 -11.62 6.21 -8.17
N VAL A 37 -11.01 5.50 -7.23
CA VAL A 37 -11.09 4.03 -7.12
C VAL A 37 -11.27 3.63 -5.66
N THR A 38 -11.85 2.45 -5.46
CA THR A 38 -11.86 1.76 -4.17
C THR A 38 -10.95 0.55 -4.28
N ALA A 39 -10.01 0.42 -3.33
CA ALA A 39 -9.14 -0.74 -3.22
C ALA A 39 -9.46 -1.49 -1.92
N GLU A 40 -9.59 -2.81 -2.00
CA GLU A 40 -9.84 -3.68 -0.85
C GLU A 40 -8.67 -4.63 -0.65
N ALA A 41 -8.27 -4.83 0.60
CA ALA A 41 -7.28 -5.81 1.00
C ALA A 41 -7.98 -6.95 1.73
N PHE A 42 -7.78 -8.19 1.27
CA PHE A 42 -8.34 -9.37 1.88
C PHE A 42 -7.31 -10.51 1.87
N VAL A 43 -7.39 -11.38 2.88
CA VAL A 43 -6.52 -12.55 3.00
C VAL A 43 -7.00 -13.62 2.02
N LYS A 44 -6.17 -13.98 1.04
CA LYS A 44 -6.49 -15.06 0.09
C LYS A 44 -6.44 -16.45 0.72
N ARG A 45 -5.53 -16.65 1.70
CA ARG A 45 -5.32 -17.91 2.43
C ARG A 45 -4.48 -17.64 3.67
N PHE A 46 -4.77 -18.32 4.78
CA PHE A 46 -3.92 -18.30 5.97
C PHE A 46 -2.77 -19.32 5.87
N PRO A 47 -1.61 -19.05 6.51
CA PRO A 47 -0.50 -20.00 6.54
C PRO A 47 -0.90 -21.28 7.30
N GLY A 48 -0.19 -22.38 7.06
CA GLY A 48 -0.29 -23.59 7.89
C GLY A 48 -1.67 -24.29 7.92
N GLY A 49 -2.61 -23.93 7.04
CA GLY A 49 -3.97 -24.48 7.07
C GLY A 49 -4.86 -23.90 8.16
N TYR A 50 -4.49 -22.77 8.77
CA TYR A 50 -5.35 -22.07 9.73
C TYR A 50 -6.64 -21.57 9.06
N GLU A 51 -7.71 -21.47 9.85
CA GLU A 51 -9.01 -20.97 9.38
C GLU A 51 -9.26 -19.51 9.77
N TYR A 52 -8.39 -18.92 10.58
CA TYR A 52 -8.48 -17.52 11.03
C TYR A 52 -7.09 -16.90 11.24
N GLY A 53 -7.06 -15.59 11.44
CA GLY A 53 -5.88 -14.83 11.83
C GLY A 53 -6.25 -13.64 12.71
N ILE A 54 -5.25 -13.07 13.37
CA ILE A 54 -5.41 -11.86 14.18
C ILE A 54 -4.98 -10.67 13.31
N LEU A 55 -5.86 -9.68 13.16
CA LEU A 55 -5.53 -8.44 12.46
C LEU A 55 -4.56 -7.61 13.31
N SER A 56 -3.45 -7.16 12.72
CA SER A 56 -2.42 -6.33 13.36
C SER A 56 -1.72 -5.45 12.31
N GLY A 57 -1.00 -4.41 12.74
CA GLY A 57 -0.25 -3.48 11.88
C GLY A 57 -1.08 -2.31 11.31
N MET A 58 -2.25 -2.04 11.88
CA MET A 58 -3.10 -0.92 11.44
C MET A 58 -2.50 0.43 11.77
N ASP A 59 -1.80 0.55 12.88
CA ASP A 59 -1.06 1.74 13.32
C ASP A 59 0.03 2.16 12.32
N ASP A 60 0.83 1.21 11.85
CA ASP A 60 1.84 1.46 10.81
C ASP A 60 1.19 1.86 9.49
N MET A 61 0.13 1.16 9.09
CA MET A 61 -0.62 1.46 7.87
C MET A 61 -1.23 2.86 7.91
N LEU A 62 -1.93 3.22 8.99
CA LEU A 62 -2.52 4.53 9.18
C LEU A 62 -1.45 5.63 9.22
N SER A 63 -0.31 5.38 9.86
CA SER A 63 0.83 6.30 9.88
C SER A 63 1.41 6.53 8.48
N LEU A 64 1.46 5.49 7.64
CA LEU A 64 1.87 5.59 6.25
C LEU A 64 0.89 6.43 5.45
N PHE A 65 -0.43 6.21 5.58
CA PHE A 65 -1.43 6.95 4.82
C PHE A 65 -1.77 8.34 5.38
N SER A 66 -1.35 8.66 6.60
CA SER A 66 -1.60 9.97 7.22
C SER A 66 -1.12 11.14 6.35
N GLY A 67 -2.01 12.10 6.12
CA GLY A 67 -1.78 13.27 5.26
C GLY A 67 -1.94 13.00 3.76
N ARG A 68 -2.37 11.80 3.35
CA ARG A 68 -2.74 11.50 1.96
C ARG A 68 -4.24 11.69 1.77
N GLY A 69 -4.64 12.14 0.58
CA GLY A 69 -6.05 12.37 0.22
C GLY A 69 -6.81 11.07 -0.08
N VAL A 70 -6.86 10.16 0.88
CA VAL A 70 -7.58 8.87 0.78
C VAL A 70 -8.46 8.66 2.00
N ASP A 71 -9.61 8.03 1.79
CA ASP A 71 -10.47 7.54 2.86
C ASP A 71 -10.13 6.09 3.18
N ILE A 72 -10.00 5.77 4.46
CA ILE A 72 -9.69 4.41 4.93
C ILE A 72 -10.85 3.90 5.78
N ARG A 73 -11.36 2.71 5.43
CA ARG A 73 -12.28 1.92 6.24
C ARG A 73 -11.56 0.62 6.63
N ALA A 74 -11.53 0.31 7.91
CA ALA A 74 -10.87 -0.88 8.47
C ALA A 74 -11.81 -1.58 9.47
N MET A 75 -11.49 -2.82 9.82
CA MET A 75 -12.22 -3.63 10.81
C MET A 75 -11.98 -3.17 12.25
#